data_AF-A0A5S4W8K9-F1
#
_entry.id   AF-A0A5S4W8K9-F1
#
_cell.length_a   1.000
_cell.length_b   1.000
_cell.length_c   1.000
_cell.angle_alpha   90.00
_cell.angle_beta   90.00
_cell.angle_gamma   90.00
#
_symmetry.space_group_name_H-M   'P 1'
#
loop_
_entity.id
_entity.type
_entity.pdbx_description
1 polymer ?
#
loop_
_entity_poly.entity_id
_entity_poly.type
_entity_poly.pdbx_seq_one_letter_code
_entity_poly.pdbx_strand_id
1 'polypeptide(L)' 'MEGLAMLVREHMKADPFSGAVYVFRAKRADRIKLIFWDGTGLCLFA' A
#
# COMPACT_ATOMS: atom_id res chain seq x y z
N MET A 1 -0.42 8.42 1.35
CA MET A 1 0.39 7.41 0.63
C MET A 1 1.62 7.02 1.43
N GLU A 2 2.43 7.98 1.89
CA GLU A 2 3.66 7.70 2.65
C GLU A 2 3.47 6.79 3.87
N GLY A 3 2.43 6.99 4.67
CA GLY A 3 2.17 6.13 5.84
C GLY A 3 1.88 4.66 5.50
N LEU A 4 1.20 4.37 4.37
CA LEU A 4 0.96 2.98 3.96
C LEU A 4 2.22 2.37 3.33
N ALA A 5 2.98 3.14 2.55
CA ALA A 5 4.26 2.70 2.01
C ALA A 5 5.28 2.39 3.12
N MET A 6 5.30 3.19 4.19
CA MET A 6 6.06 2.91 5.40
C MET A 6 5.64 1.59 6.06
N LEU A 7 4.34 1.28 6.14
CA LEU A 7 3.88 -0.01 6.68
C LEU A 7 4.37 -1.18 5.84
N VAL A 8 4.36 -1.06 4.52
CA VAL A 8 4.94 -2.10 3.62
C VAL A 8 6.41 -2.32 3.93
N ARG A 9 7.20 -1.23 4.04
CA ARG A 9 8.64 -1.33 4.33
C ARG A 9 8.91 -1.88 5.72
N GLU A 10 8.28 -1.31 6.73
CA GLU A 10 8.65 -1.58 8.12
C GLU A 10 8.01 -2.84 8.69
N HIS A 11 6.77 -3.15 8.31
CA HIS A 11 6.03 -4.28 8.89
C HIS A 11 6.01 -5.48 7.96
N MET A 12 5.84 -5.27 6.64
CA MET A 12 5.84 -6.36 5.66
C MET A 12 7.23 -6.70 5.15
N LYS A 13 8.26 -5.87 5.45
CA LYS A 13 9.64 -6.02 4.98
C LYS A 13 9.74 -6.22 3.47
N ALA A 14 8.89 -5.48 2.72
CA ALA A 14 8.79 -5.54 1.28
C ALA A 14 9.02 -4.17 0.64
N ASP A 15 9.27 -4.16 -0.68
CA ASP A 15 9.42 -2.91 -1.43
C ASP A 15 8.04 -2.40 -1.93
N PRO A 16 7.55 -1.24 -1.45
CA PRO A 16 6.32 -0.64 -1.94
C PRO A 16 6.39 -0.19 -3.41
N PHE A 17 7.59 -0.11 -3.99
CA PHE A 17 7.81 0.24 -5.39
C PHE A 17 7.97 -0.98 -6.31
N SER A 18 7.78 -2.18 -5.77
CA SER A 18 7.64 -3.39 -6.59
C SER A 18 6.30 -3.39 -7.33
N GLY A 19 6.17 -4.25 -8.35
CA GLY A 19 4.92 -4.46 -9.08
C GLY A 19 3.80 -5.16 -8.27
N ALA A 20 3.94 -5.26 -6.95
CA ALA A 20 2.93 -5.85 -6.07
C ALA A 20 1.83 -4.84 -5.72
N VAL A 21 0.61 -5.35 -5.55
CA VAL A 21 -0.51 -4.58 -5.00
C VAL A 21 -0.63 -4.91 -3.52
N TYR A 22 -0.52 -3.89 -2.67
CA TYR A 22 -0.65 -4.02 -1.22
C TYR A 22 -2.05 -3.60 -0.77
N VAL A 23 -2.72 -4.50 -0.06
CA VAL A 23 -4.12 -4.33 0.38
C VAL A 23 -4.17 -4.06 1.87
N PHE A 24 -4.83 -2.97 2.26
CA PHE A 24 -5.04 -2.57 3.64
C PHE A 24 -6.52 -2.55 3.95
N ARG A 25 -6.93 -3.26 5.01
CA ARG A 25 -8.29 -3.21 5.54
C ARG A 25 -8.34 -2.32 6.77
N ALA A 26 -9.32 -1.43 6.86
CA ALA A 26 -9.56 -0.67 8.08
C ALA A 26 -9.92 -1.60 9.24
N LYS A 27 -9.55 -1.24 10.47
CA LYS A 27 -9.86 -2.05 11.68
C LYS A 27 -11.36 -2.34 11.83
N ARG A 28 -12.21 -1.40 11.40
CA ARG A 28 -13.69 -1.52 11.41
C ARG A 28 -14.26 -2.31 10.24
N ALA A 29 -13.43 -2.79 9.32
CA ALA A 29 -13.81 -3.58 8.15
C ALA A 29 -14.67 -2.89 7.08
N ASP A 30 -14.93 -1.59 7.23
CA ASP A 30 -15.79 -0.80 6.36
C ASP A 30 -15.08 -0.29 5.10
N ARG A 31 -13.75 -0.34 5.07
CA ARG A 31 -12.92 0.25 3.99
C ARG A 31 -11.73 -0.64 3.66
N ILE A 32 -11.40 -0.63 2.37
CA ILE A 32 -10.19 -1.21 1.80
C ILE A 32 -9.41 -0.09 1.11
N LYS A 33 -8.09 -0.06 1.30
CA LYS A 33 -7.17 0.79 0.55
C LYS A 33 -6.17 -0.09 -0.18
N LEU A 34 -5.83 0.28 -1.41
CA LEU A 34 -4.80 -0.37 -2.20
C LEU A 34 -3.68 0.63 -2.47
N ILE A 35 -2.42 0.19 -2.35
CA ILE A 35 -1.29 0.92 -2.93
C ILE A 35 -0.54 0.00 -3.88
N PHE A 36 -0.07 0.55 -4.99
CA PHE A 36 0.75 -0.15 -5.98
C PHE A 36 1.58 0.85 -6.77
N TRP A 37 2.70 0.41 -7.30
CA TRP A 37 3.55 1.20 -8.20
C TRP A 37 3.15 0.95 -9.65
N ASP A 38 2.85 2.00 -10.39
CA ASP A 38 2.42 1.91 -11.80
C ASP A 38 3.57 2.01 -12.82
N GLY A 39 4.81 2.14 -12.34
CA GLY A 39 5.99 2.41 -13.19
C GLY A 39 6.48 3.86 -13.12
N THR A 40 5.61 4.80 -12.73
CA THR A 40 5.90 6.23 -12.70
C THR A 40 5.65 6.87 -11.34
N GLY A 41 4.73 6.29 -10.55
CA GLY A 41 4.31 6.83 -9.27
C GLY A 41 3.70 5.75 -8.38
N LEU A 42 3.67 6.05 -7.07
CA LEU A 42 2.90 5.24 -6.12
C LEU A 42 1.44 5.69 -6.18
N CYS A 43 0.55 4.76 -6.54
CA CYS A 43 -0.87 5.01 -6.64
C CYS A 43 -1.59 4.62 -5.34
N LEU A 44 -2.73 5.28 -5.08
CA LEU A 44 -3.65 4.95 -3.99
C LEU A 44 -5.07 4.82 -4.54
N PHE A 45 -5.70 3.68 -4.28
CA PHE A 45 -7.14 3.49 -4.46
C PHE A 45 -7.79 3.34 -3.08
N ALA A 46 -8.87 4.09 -2.79
CA ALA A 46 -9.42 4.22 -1.44
C ALA A 46 -10.93 4.47 -1.43
#